data_AF-A0A836VAN4-F1
#
_entry.id   AF-A0A836VAN4-F1
#
_cell.length_a   1.000
_cell.length_b   1.000
_cell.length_c   1.000
_cell.angle_alpha   90.00
_cell.angle_beta   90.00
_cell.angle_gamma   90.00
#
_symmetry.space_group_name_H-M   'P 1'
#
loop_
_entity.id
_entity.type
_entity.pdbx_description
1 polymer ?
#
loop_
_entity_poly.entity_id
_entity_poly.type
_entity_poly.pdbx_seq_one_letter_code
_entity_poly.pdbx_strand_id
1 'polypeptide(L)'
;MQDEFDNIPGVLSTEVGYTGGYKDHPTYEQVCSGMTGHTEAVKVLFDSRKISYQALVGKFLINHAPTVDLSHVRGGQYSTIVFFIDAKQKSDAEKVIAVKEKTLRQALNVDVRGAGKFWTAEDYHQHYYRKNGLGSCSR
;
A
#
# COMPACT_ATOMS: atom_id res chain seq x y z
N MET A 1 -7.01 5.39 -0.35
CA MET A 1 -5.97 4.76 0.49
C MET A 1 -5.28 5.72 1.45
N GLN A 2 -4.67 6.85 1.04
CA GLN A 2 -3.97 7.75 1.98
C GLN A 2 -4.86 8.20 3.16
N ASP A 3 -6.05 8.74 2.87
CA ASP A 3 -6.97 9.24 3.92
C ASP A 3 -7.52 8.13 4.84
N GLU A 4 -7.47 6.86 4.42
CA GLU A 4 -7.92 5.72 5.24
C GLU A 4 -6.94 5.45 6.39
N PHE A 5 -5.65 5.74 6.20
CA PHE A 5 -4.63 5.58 7.23
C PHE A 5 -4.48 6.84 8.09
N ASP A 6 -4.71 8.03 7.53
CA ASP A 6 -4.58 9.31 8.25
C ASP A 6 -5.47 9.40 9.51
N ASN A 7 -6.61 8.71 9.50
CA ASN A 7 -7.58 8.75 10.59
C ASN A 7 -7.40 7.63 11.63
N ILE A 8 -6.38 6.77 11.47
CA ILE A 8 -6.16 5.65 12.38
C ILE A 8 -5.40 6.13 13.63
N PRO A 9 -5.95 5.95 14.85
CA PRO A 9 -5.23 6.28 16.07
C PRO A 9 -3.88 5.55 16.15
N GLY A 10 -2.80 6.32 16.28
CA GLY A 10 -1.43 5.79 16.32
C GLY A 10 -0.67 5.96 15.00
N VAL A 11 -1.32 6.28 13.90
CA VAL A 11 -0.63 6.78 12.68
C VAL A 11 -0.19 8.22 12.92
N LEU A 12 1.08 8.50 12.63
CA LEU A 12 1.73 9.79 12.83
C LEU A 12 1.73 10.60 11.54
N SER A 13 2.01 9.95 10.41
CA SER A 13 1.97 10.57 9.09
C SER A 13 1.81 9.52 8.00
N THR A 14 1.24 9.93 6.87
CA THR A 14 1.22 9.13 5.64
C THR A 14 1.81 9.94 4.50
N GLU A 15 2.40 9.24 3.55
CA GLU A 15 3.05 9.84 2.39
C GLU A 15 2.79 8.95 1.18
N VAL A 16 2.29 9.52 0.08
CA VAL A 16 2.14 8.78 -1.19
C VAL A 16 3.40 8.86 -2.03
N GLY A 17 3.69 7.79 -2.76
CA GLY A 17 4.89 7.71 -3.55
C GLY A 17 4.99 6.42 -4.36
N TYR A 18 6.19 6.16 -4.85
CA TYR A 18 6.53 5.06 -5.73
C TYR A 18 7.63 4.22 -5.10
N THR A 19 7.48 2.90 -5.11
CA THR A 19 8.50 1.97 -4.61
C THR A 19 8.41 0.61 -5.30
N GLY A 20 9.41 -0.24 -5.06
CA GLY A 20 9.49 -1.60 -5.61
C GLY A 20 10.10 -1.70 -7.01
N GLY A 21 10.29 -0.58 -7.70
CA GLY A 21 10.95 -0.51 -9.00
C GLY A 21 12.45 -0.25 -8.92
N TYR A 22 13.08 -0.20 -10.09
CA TYR A 22 14.54 -0.08 -10.24
C TYR A 22 15.01 1.30 -10.69
N LYS A 23 14.09 2.14 -11.18
CA LYS A 23 14.45 3.48 -11.67
C LYS A 23 14.61 4.47 -10.52
N ASP A 24 15.69 5.25 -10.53
CA ASP A 24 15.84 6.37 -9.61
C ASP A 24 15.02 7.59 -10.05
N HIS A 25 14.45 8.34 -9.10
CA HIS A 25 13.62 9.54 -9.33
C HIS A 25 12.54 9.35 -10.41
N PRO A 26 11.63 8.35 -10.27
CA PRO A 26 10.56 8.13 -11.23
C PRO A 26 9.56 9.29 -11.20
N THR A 27 9.07 9.71 -12.38
CA THR A 27 7.91 10.61 -12.48
C THR A 27 6.63 9.80 -12.62
N TYR A 28 5.48 10.40 -12.28
CA TYR A 28 4.18 9.75 -12.42
C TYR A 28 3.97 9.12 -13.81
N GLU A 29 4.31 9.84 -14.90
CA GLU A 29 4.13 9.34 -16.26
C GLU A 29 4.96 8.10 -16.55
N GLN A 30 6.15 8.01 -15.94
CA GLN A 30 7.04 6.86 -16.08
C GLN A 30 6.57 5.66 -15.27
N VAL A 31 5.94 5.91 -14.11
CA VAL A 31 5.28 4.84 -13.34
C VAL A 31 4.06 4.34 -14.09
N CYS A 32 3.22 5.24 -14.62
CA CYS A 32 2.05 4.90 -15.41
C CYS A 32 2.37 4.19 -16.73
N SER A 33 3.56 4.40 -17.32
CA SER A 33 3.98 3.64 -18.49
C SER A 33 4.38 2.20 -18.17
N GLY A 34 4.48 1.84 -16.88
CA GLY A 34 4.92 0.52 -16.41
C GLY A 34 6.42 0.25 -16.61
N MET A 35 7.16 1.18 -17.23
CA MET A 35 8.55 0.94 -17.62
C MET A 35 9.51 0.95 -16.43
N THR A 36 9.12 1.50 -15.28
CA THR A 36 10.03 1.67 -14.12
C THR A 36 10.01 0.52 -13.13
N GLY A 37 9.02 -0.37 -13.23
CA GLY A 37 8.75 -1.42 -12.27
C GLY A 37 8.26 -0.92 -10.90
N HIS A 38 8.06 0.39 -10.72
CA HIS A 38 7.50 0.93 -9.49
C HIS A 38 6.01 0.72 -9.42
N THR A 39 5.51 0.57 -8.20
CA THR A 39 4.08 0.58 -7.87
C THR A 39 3.77 1.79 -7.00
N GLU A 40 2.54 2.29 -7.10
CA GLU A 40 2.03 3.27 -6.15
C GLU A 40 1.98 2.66 -4.75
N ALA A 41 2.46 3.40 -3.75
CA ALA A 41 2.48 2.97 -2.37
C ALA A 41 2.20 4.12 -1.41
N VAL A 42 1.60 3.78 -0.27
CA VAL A 42 1.46 4.68 0.88
C VAL A 42 2.48 4.27 1.93
N LYS A 43 3.41 5.16 2.25
CA LYS A 43 4.31 5.00 3.38
C LYS A 43 3.60 5.50 4.64
N VAL A 44 3.50 4.63 5.64
CA VAL A 44 2.80 4.92 6.90
C VAL A 44 3.82 4.96 8.04
N LEU A 45 3.96 6.12 8.68
CA LEU A 45 4.70 6.26 9.92
C LEU A 45 3.72 6.12 11.09
N PHE A 46 4.02 5.28 12.07
CA PHE A 46 3.11 4.99 13.18
C PHE A 46 3.86 4.76 14.50
N ASP A 47 3.18 5.00 15.62
CA ASP A 47 3.66 4.67 16.97
C ASP A 47 3.34 3.21 17.30
N SER A 48 4.38 2.37 17.33
CA SER A 48 4.26 0.93 17.60
C SER A 48 3.70 0.60 18.98
N ARG A 49 3.66 1.56 19.91
CA ARG A 49 3.03 1.40 21.24
C ARG A 49 1.51 1.58 21.18
N LYS A 50 0.98 2.23 20.14
CA LYS A 50 -0.45 2.51 19.96
C LYS A 50 -1.08 1.61 18.92
N ILE A 51 -0.37 1.29 17.84
CA ILE A 51 -0.86 0.41 16.78
C ILE A 51 0.24 -0.52 16.30
N SER A 52 -0.13 -1.78 16.03
CA SER A 52 0.80 -2.78 15.50
C SER A 52 0.80 -2.76 13.97
N TYR A 53 1.92 -3.19 13.38
CA TYR A 53 2.00 -3.42 11.94
C TYR A 53 0.94 -4.42 11.44
N GLN A 54 0.67 -5.47 12.21
CA GLN A 54 -0.40 -6.44 11.91
C GLN A 54 -1.78 -5.77 11.79
N ALA A 55 -2.09 -4.81 12.67
CA ALA A 55 -3.35 -4.08 12.61
C ALA A 55 -3.44 -3.20 11.36
N LEU A 56 -2.33 -2.57 10.95
CA LEU A 56 -2.26 -1.79 9.71
C LEU A 56 -2.46 -2.67 8.47
N VAL A 57 -1.77 -3.82 8.41
CA VAL A 57 -1.98 -4.81 7.32
C VAL A 57 -3.42 -5.32 7.32
N GLY A 58 -3.99 -5.59 8.49
CA GLY A 58 -5.39 -6.02 8.60
C GLY A 58 -6.36 -4.98 8.06
N LYS A 59 -6.12 -3.69 8.35
CA LYS A 59 -6.91 -2.57 7.81
C LYS A 59 -6.76 -2.46 6.30
N PHE A 60 -5.54 -2.56 5.78
CA PHE A 60 -5.28 -2.60 4.34
C PHE A 60 -6.09 -3.69 3.64
N LEU A 61 -6.03 -4.92 4.15
CA LEU A 61 -6.74 -6.07 3.59
C LEU A 61 -8.27 -6.02 3.72
N ILE A 62 -8.82 -5.18 4.59
CA ILE A 62 -10.27 -4.96 4.60
C ILE A 62 -10.70 -4.19 3.35
N ASN A 63 -9.90 -3.19 2.95
CA ASN A 63 -10.26 -2.29 1.86
C ASN A 63 -9.79 -2.80 0.49
N HIS A 64 -8.76 -3.66 0.46
CA HIS A 64 -8.09 -4.04 -0.77
C HIS A 64 -7.97 -5.54 -1.00
N ALA A 65 -8.64 -6.44 -0.25
CA ALA A 65 -8.50 -7.90 -0.45
C ALA A 65 -8.92 -8.36 -1.87
N PRO A 66 -7.99 -8.53 -2.82
CA PRO A 66 -8.34 -8.82 -4.19
C PRO A 66 -8.30 -10.33 -4.34
N THR A 67 -9.48 -10.91 -4.44
CA THR A 67 -9.65 -12.31 -4.83
C THR A 67 -9.33 -12.53 -6.31
N VAL A 68 -9.23 -11.43 -7.08
CA VAL A 68 -8.89 -11.38 -8.51
C VAL A 68 -7.50 -10.79 -8.67
N ASP A 69 -6.65 -11.43 -9.47
CA ASP A 69 -5.34 -10.90 -9.82
C ASP A 69 -5.48 -9.70 -10.78
N LEU A 70 -5.02 -8.53 -10.34
CA LEU A 70 -5.02 -7.29 -11.13
C LEU A 70 -3.60 -6.84 -11.52
N SER A 71 -2.59 -7.68 -11.30
CA SER A 71 -1.18 -7.37 -11.62
C SER A 71 -0.92 -7.15 -13.11
N HIS A 72 -1.81 -7.57 -13.99
CA HIS A 72 -1.75 -7.33 -15.43
C HIS A 72 -2.45 -6.04 -15.86
N VAL A 73 -3.25 -5.42 -14.98
CA VAL A 73 -4.03 -4.21 -15.31
C VAL A 73 -3.12 -2.98 -15.20
N ARG A 74 -3.08 -2.18 -16.28
CA ARG A 74 -2.26 -0.95 -16.39
C ARG A 74 -0.79 -1.13 -15.97
N GLY A 75 -0.15 -2.21 -16.43
CA GLY A 75 1.27 -2.43 -16.19
C GLY A 75 1.64 -2.83 -14.76
N GLY A 76 0.70 -3.33 -13.97
CA GLY A 76 0.95 -3.83 -12.60
C GLY A 76 0.87 -2.77 -11.51
N GLN A 77 0.49 -1.54 -11.85
CA GLN A 77 0.27 -0.43 -10.92
C GLN A 77 -0.80 -0.74 -9.85
N TYR A 78 -1.73 -1.66 -10.12
CA TYR A 78 -2.79 -2.08 -9.18
C TYR A 78 -2.50 -3.41 -8.47
N SER A 79 -1.25 -3.88 -8.51
CA SER A 79 -0.85 -5.04 -7.71
C SER A 79 -1.04 -4.72 -6.22
N THR A 80 -1.67 -5.63 -5.48
CA THR A 80 -1.84 -5.45 -4.03
C THR A 80 -0.59 -5.96 -3.33
N ILE A 81 0.25 -5.03 -2.89
CA ILE A 81 1.55 -5.33 -2.30
C ILE A 81 1.62 -4.79 -0.87
N VAL A 82 2.08 -5.64 0.05
CA VAL A 82 2.45 -5.27 1.42
C VAL A 82 3.97 -5.22 1.51
N PHE A 83 4.51 -4.03 1.79
CA PHE A 83 5.95 -3.81 1.94
C PHE A 83 6.40 -3.93 3.39
N PHE A 84 7.43 -4.74 3.66
CA PHE A 84 8.03 -4.89 4.99
C PHE A 84 9.44 -4.29 5.06
N ILE A 85 9.83 -3.74 6.21
CA ILE A 85 11.20 -3.25 6.44
C ILE A 85 12.10 -4.21 7.22
N ASP A 86 11.52 -5.23 7.87
CA ASP A 86 12.26 -6.23 8.64
C ASP A 86 11.57 -7.61 8.62
N ALA A 87 12.28 -8.63 9.13
CA ALA A 87 11.78 -10.00 9.16
C ALA A 87 10.54 -10.17 10.06
N LYS A 88 10.39 -9.33 11.09
CA LYS A 88 9.23 -9.37 11.98
C LYS A 88 7.98 -8.90 11.24
N GLN A 89 8.07 -7.78 10.51
CA GLN A 89 7.00 -7.27 9.67
C GLN A 89 6.63 -8.24 8.55
N LYS A 90 7.62 -8.90 7.93
CA LYS A 90 7.34 -9.96 6.95
C LYS A 90 6.46 -11.05 7.56
N SER A 91 6.89 -11.63 8.68
CA SER A 91 6.14 -12.68 9.37
C SER A 91 4.76 -12.21 9.83
N ASP A 92 4.65 -10.97 10.29
CA ASP A 92 3.39 -10.35 10.70
C ASP A 92 2.41 -10.19 9.53
N ALA A 93 2.89 -9.74 8.36
CA ALA A 93 2.07 -9.62 7.16
C ALA A 93 1.54 -10.98 6.70
N GLU A 94 2.43 -11.98 6.58
CA GLU A 94 2.09 -13.34 6.15
C GLU A 94 1.04 -13.99 7.08
N LYS A 95 1.18 -13.80 8.40
CA LYS A 95 0.19 -14.30 9.37
C LYS A 95 -1.19 -13.66 9.17
N VAL A 96 -1.24 -12.35 8.97
CA VAL A 96 -2.51 -11.64 8.78
C VAL A 96 -3.18 -12.06 7.47
N ILE A 97 -2.41 -12.24 6.39
CA ILE A 97 -2.89 -12.74 5.10
C ILE A 97 -3.48 -14.15 5.28
N ALA A 98 -2.73 -15.08 5.88
CA ALA A 98 -3.17 -16.45 6.08
C ALA A 98 -4.47 -16.55 6.91
N VAL A 99 -4.61 -15.72 7.95
CA VAL A 99 -5.84 -15.64 8.75
C VAL A 99 -7.01 -15.14 7.90
N LYS A 100 -6.78 -14.12 7.06
CA LYS A 100 -7.80 -13.56 6.17
C LYS A 100 -8.23 -14.57 5.10
N GLU A 101 -7.30 -15.26 4.46
CA GLU A 101 -7.57 -16.32 3.48
C GLU A 101 -8.43 -17.43 4.08
N LYS A 102 -8.07 -17.91 5.28
CA LYS A 102 -8.86 -18.91 6.01
C LYS A 102 -10.27 -18.43 6.32
N THR A 103 -10.41 -17.15 6.68
CA THR A 103 -11.71 -16.53 6.99
C THR A 103 -12.58 -16.41 5.73
N LEU A 104 -11.98 -16.05 4.60
CA LEU A 104 -12.67 -15.92 3.31
C LEU A 104 -12.84 -17.26 2.58
N ARG A 105 -12.16 -18.32 3.03
CA ARG A 105 -12.06 -19.62 2.35
C ARG A 105 -11.57 -19.49 0.91
N GLN A 106 -10.66 -18.54 0.68
CA GLN A 106 -10.14 -18.23 -0.64
C GLN A 106 -8.72 -17.66 -0.52
N ALA A 107 -7.85 -18.00 -1.47
CA ALA A 107 -6.51 -17.41 -1.58
C ALA A 107 -6.61 -15.92 -1.98
N LEU A 108 -5.73 -15.09 -1.41
CA LEU A 108 -5.65 -13.67 -1.71
C LEU A 108 -4.47 -13.42 -2.65
N ASN A 109 -4.68 -12.57 -3.66
CA ASN A 109 -3.59 -12.11 -4.53
C ASN A 109 -2.87 -10.92 -3.88
N VAL A 110 -2.14 -11.20 -2.80
CA VAL A 110 -1.38 -10.19 -2.04
C VAL A 110 0.10 -10.56 -2.05
N ASP A 111 0.92 -9.71 -2.64
CA ASP A 111 2.37 -9.87 -2.62
C ASP A 111 2.97 -9.29 -1.35
N VAL A 112 3.91 -10.03 -0.74
CA VAL A 112 4.68 -9.55 0.42
C VAL A 112 6.13 -9.33 -0.01
N ARG A 113 6.56 -8.08 -0.09
CA ARG A 113 7.87 -7.70 -0.63
C ARG A 113 8.67 -6.84 0.34
N GLY A 114 9.99 -6.91 0.27
CA GLY A 114 10.86 -6.01 1.02
C GLY A 114 10.69 -4.58 0.52
N ALA A 115 10.57 -3.62 1.43
CA ALA A 115 10.51 -2.21 1.08
C ALA A 115 11.84 -1.78 0.45
N GLY A 116 11.79 -1.34 -0.81
CA GLY A 116 12.91 -0.71 -1.49
C GLY A 116 12.99 0.79 -1.19
N LYS A 117 13.79 1.49 -2.00
CA LYS A 117 13.84 2.96 -1.95
C LYS A 117 12.46 3.53 -2.28
N PHE A 118 11.98 4.43 -1.41
CA PHE A 118 10.70 5.11 -1.59
C PHE A 118 10.93 6.49 -2.21
N TRP A 119 10.18 6.77 -3.27
CA TRP A 119 10.19 8.04 -3.97
C TRP A 119 8.88 8.77 -3.70
N THR A 120 8.94 9.88 -2.99
CA THR A 120 7.78 10.75 -2.75
C THR A 120 7.17 11.16 -4.09
N ALA A 121 5.87 10.95 -4.25
CA ALA A 121 5.15 11.42 -5.44
C ALA A 121 5.01 12.94 -5.41
N GLU A 122 4.80 13.53 -6.59
CA GLU A 122 4.64 14.96 -6.78
C GLU A 122 3.49 15.52 -5.91
N ASP A 123 3.61 16.78 -5.49
CA ASP A 123 2.76 17.42 -4.46
C ASP A 123 1.26 17.48 -4.83
N TYR A 124 0.95 17.34 -6.12
CA TYR A 124 -0.40 17.19 -6.65
C TYR A 124 -1.08 15.89 -6.19
N HIS A 125 -0.30 14.82 -5.96
CA HIS A 125 -0.79 13.51 -5.51
C HIS A 125 -0.93 13.41 -3.99
N GLN A 126 -0.24 14.25 -3.22
CA GLN A 126 -0.40 14.31 -1.76
C GLN A 126 -1.75 14.93 -1.39
N HIS A 127 -2.57 14.19 -0.63
CA HIS A 127 -3.90 14.61 -0.19
C HIS A 127 -4.87 14.93 -1.35
N TYR A 128 -4.76 14.20 -2.45
CA TYR A 128 -5.56 14.44 -3.67
C TYR A 128 -7.07 14.57 -3.40
N TYR A 129 -7.66 13.71 -2.55
CA TYR A 129 -9.08 13.80 -2.20
C TYR A 129 -9.43 15.04 -1.37
N ARG A 130 -8.58 15.40 -0.40
CA ARG A 130 -8.76 16.63 0.39
C ARG A 130 -8.60 17.90 -0.46
N LYS A 131 -7.65 17.91 -1.41
CA LYS A 131 -7.39 19.08 -2.27
C LYS A 131 -8.45 19.26 -3.37
N ASN A 132 -9.04 18.18 -3.88
CA ASN A 132 -10.03 18.25 -4.96
C ASN A 132 -11.50 18.19 -4.51
N GLY A 133 -11.78 18.19 -3.19
CA GLY A 133 -13.15 18.18 -2.67
C GLY A 133 -13.96 16.93 -3.05
N LEU A 134 -13.31 15.91 -3.60
CA LEU A 134 -13.90 14.63 -3.92
C LEU A 134 -13.87 13.83 -2.62
N GLY A 135 -15.03 13.63 -1.99
CA GLY A 135 -15.16 12.77 -0.83
C GLY A 135 -14.49 11.42 -1.10
N SER A 136 -13.78 10.89 -0.09
CA SER A 136 -13.05 9.63 -0.16
C SER A 136 -13.84 8.57 -0.94
N CYS A 137 -13.16 7.82 -1.81
CA CYS A 137 -13.80 6.76 -2.58
C CYS A 137 -14.26 5.63 -1.64
N SER A 138 -15.46 5.79 -1.08
CA SER A 138 -16.16 4.77 -0.32
C SER A 138 -17.31 4.26 -1.18
N ARG A 139 -17.21 3.00 -1.62
CA ARG A 139 -18.35 2.09 -1.76
C ARG A 139 -17.85 0.66 -1.77
#